data_AF-A0A9X4KXD7-F1
#
_entry.id   AF-A0A9X4KXD7-F1
#
_cell.length_a   1.000
_cell.length_b   1.000
_cell.length_c   1.000
_cell.angle_alpha   90.00
_cell.angle_beta   90.00
_cell.angle_gamma   90.00
#
_symmetry.space_group_name_H-M   'P 1'
#
loop_
_entity.id
_entity.type
_entity.pdbx_description
1 polymer ?
#
loop_
_entity_poly.entity_id
_entity_poly.type
_entity_poly.pdbx_seq_one_letter_code
_entity_poly.pdbx_strand_id
1 'polypeptide(L)'
;MKSNSAGERAYQIVIHLIVLLVAASAVFPLLYVIGMSLTTKSEMIARDYFVIVPHAPTLEAYKRIMSSSVIWHSFVVSVLRSTVGPLLTLTLTAIGAYVLAQRTLPGRGIFLFFILATILFNGGLIPTYLVVEQTGLIDSFWSMILPIMVDSFGLLVIKIFIENLPDGLTESARIDGAGDWSMLWRIVLPLAAPALAAIGLFNLVAHWNSWFDALLYLNDKSLYPLQMVLKNMLTIDSVSGDSMNAMLKTSQSISTETLKMAAVVVGIIPVLCVYPFLQKHFAKGMYMGSVKGLRHLLLLSKGGIPVKKENVTPPWPRPSPLVPCLAPAPATETATRPSKHRRPAARPPPPAQPGKRASSRPGAMRERRSRS
;
A
#
# COMPACT_ATOMS: atom_id res chain seq x y z
N MET A 1 18.27 35.84 -0.66
CA MET A 1 17.62 35.55 0.64
C MET A 1 16.17 35.95 0.53
N LYS A 2 15.20 35.08 0.85
CA LYS A 2 13.77 35.36 0.62
C LYS A 2 13.22 36.40 1.60
N SER A 3 12.37 37.30 1.12
CA SER A 3 11.64 38.27 1.94
C SER A 3 10.64 37.56 2.84
N ASN A 4 10.88 37.57 4.15
CA ASN A 4 9.95 37.04 5.14
C ASN A 4 8.69 37.93 5.26
N SER A 5 7.73 37.73 4.35
CA SER A 5 6.38 38.29 4.53
C SER A 5 5.74 37.69 5.78
N ALA A 6 5.02 38.50 6.57
CA ALA A 6 4.30 38.03 7.75
C ALA A 6 3.31 36.89 7.41
N GLY A 7 2.70 36.93 6.22
CA GLY A 7 1.82 35.86 5.71
C GLY A 7 2.55 34.55 5.45
N GLU A 8 3.79 34.59 4.93
CA GLU A 8 4.58 33.36 4.69
C GLU A 8 5.05 32.72 6.00
N ARG A 9 5.35 33.54 7.03
CA ARG A 9 5.61 33.06 8.39
C ARG A 9 4.38 32.42 9.02
N ALA A 10 3.22 33.06 8.93
CA ALA A 10 1.97 32.50 9.47
C ALA A 10 1.60 31.17 8.79
N TYR A 11 1.71 31.11 7.46
CA TYR A 11 1.50 29.89 6.68
C TYR A 11 2.44 28.75 7.10
N GLN A 12 3.74 29.05 7.26
CA GLN A 12 4.71 28.06 7.74
C GLN A 12 4.37 27.57 9.16
N ILE A 13 4.01 28.46 10.09
CA ILE A 13 3.63 28.09 11.46
C ILE A 13 2.42 27.14 11.46
N VAL A 14 1.38 27.45 10.68
CA VAL A 14 0.18 26.59 10.56
C VAL A 14 0.53 25.21 10.03
N ILE A 15 1.37 25.11 8.98
CA ILE A 15 1.82 23.82 8.46
C ILE A 15 2.64 23.04 9.49
N HIS A 16 3.60 23.68 10.17
CA HIS A 16 4.39 23.01 11.20
C HIS A 16 3.53 22.51 12.36
N LEU A 17 2.51 23.27 12.77
CA LEU A 17 1.56 22.87 13.82
C LEU A 17 0.71 21.67 13.38
N ILE A 18 0.19 21.65 12.15
CA ILE A 18 -0.57 20.51 11.60
C ILE A 18 0.33 19.26 11.52
N VAL A 19 1.55 19.40 10.99
CA VAL A 19 2.51 18.28 10.89
C VAL A 19 2.92 17.78 12.27
N LEU A 20 3.12 18.66 13.25
CA LEU A 20 3.42 18.30 14.64
C LEU A 20 2.27 17.53 15.29
N LEU A 21 1.02 17.95 15.10
CA LEU A 21 -0.15 17.23 15.61
C LEU A 21 -0.31 15.83 14.99
N VAL A 22 -0.12 15.72 13.67
CA VAL A 22 -0.14 14.42 12.98
C VAL A 22 0.99 13.51 13.49
N ALA A 23 2.21 14.03 13.61
CA ALA A 23 3.34 13.30 14.17
C ALA A 23 3.09 12.85 15.63
N ALA A 24 2.56 13.74 16.47
CA ALA A 24 2.19 13.42 17.85
C ALA A 24 1.12 12.32 17.91
N SER A 25 0.08 12.37 17.06
CA SER A 25 -0.95 11.33 17.02
C SER A 25 -0.43 9.95 16.57
N ALA A 26 0.63 9.92 15.75
CA ALA A 26 1.27 8.67 15.32
C ALA A 26 2.23 8.11 16.38
N VAL A 27 2.91 8.98 17.13
CA VAL A 27 3.86 8.58 18.18
C VAL A 27 3.16 8.20 19.49
N PHE A 28 2.05 8.86 19.83
CA PHE A 28 1.27 8.60 21.06
C PHE A 28 0.92 7.11 21.31
N PRO A 29 0.33 6.35 20.36
CA PRO A 29 0.02 4.94 20.61
C PRO A 29 1.27 4.08 20.80
N LEU A 30 2.40 4.41 20.17
CA LEU A 30 3.66 3.70 20.39
C LEU A 30 4.19 3.93 21.81
N LEU A 31 4.14 5.17 22.30
CA LEU A 31 4.51 5.50 23.68
C LEU A 31 3.61 4.79 24.70
N TYR A 32 2.29 4.73 24.45
CA TYR A 32 1.35 4.01 25.30
C TYR A 32 1.65 2.50 25.36
N VAL A 33 1.87 1.85 24.20
CA VAL A 33 2.19 0.42 24.15
C VAL A 33 3.52 0.11 24.87
N ILE A 34 4.54 0.96 24.74
CA ILE A 34 5.83 0.82 25.44
C ILE A 34 5.68 1.08 26.95
N GLY A 35 4.88 2.07 27.37
CA GLY A 35 4.60 2.33 28.78
C GLY A 35 3.90 1.14 29.45
N MET A 36 2.81 0.67 28.84
CA MET A 36 2.02 -0.45 29.35
C MET A 36 2.80 -1.77 29.37
N SER A 37 3.69 -2.03 28.40
CA SER A 37 4.51 -3.25 28.37
C SER A 37 5.53 -3.34 29.52
N LEU A 38 5.89 -2.21 30.10
CA LEU A 38 6.82 -2.08 31.24
C LEU A 38 6.10 -1.95 32.59
N THR A 39 4.77 -1.93 32.61
CA THR A 39 3.98 -1.65 33.82
C THR A 39 3.66 -2.93 34.62
N THR A 40 3.79 -2.87 35.94
CA THR A 40 3.42 -3.99 36.85
C THR A 40 1.90 -4.19 36.91
N LYS A 41 1.43 -5.41 37.21
CA LYS A 41 -0.01 -5.72 37.32
C LYS A 41 -0.73 -4.85 38.37
N SER A 42 -0.08 -4.54 39.49
CA SER A 42 -0.62 -3.69 40.54
C SER A 42 -0.74 -2.23 40.10
N GLU A 43 0.30 -1.67 39.48
CA GLU A 43 0.26 -0.28 38.96
C GLU A 43 -0.78 -0.12 37.84
N MET A 44 -0.87 -1.10 36.94
CA MET A 44 -1.84 -1.12 35.84
C MET A 44 -3.30 -1.04 36.34
N ILE A 45 -3.65 -1.82 37.37
CA ILE A 45 -4.99 -1.80 37.99
C ILE A 45 -5.23 -0.49 38.74
N ALA A 46 -4.23 0.00 39.48
CA ALA A 46 -4.34 1.25 40.26
C ALA A 46 -4.49 2.52 39.39
N ARG A 47 -4.12 2.45 38.10
CA ARG A 47 -4.14 3.58 37.15
C ARG A 47 -5.16 3.38 36.01
N ASP A 48 -6.17 2.54 36.25
CA ASP A 48 -7.26 2.22 35.31
C ASP A 48 -6.76 1.92 33.88
N TYR A 49 -5.73 1.07 33.79
CA TYR A 49 -5.11 0.62 32.54
C TYR A 49 -4.49 1.72 31.66
N PHE A 50 -4.35 2.96 32.16
CA PHE A 50 -3.75 4.08 31.40
C PHE A 50 -2.37 4.48 31.95
N VAL A 51 -1.31 3.82 31.46
CA VAL A 51 0.08 4.08 31.89
C VAL A 51 1.03 4.31 30.71
N ILE A 52 1.42 5.58 30.49
CA ILE A 52 2.43 5.97 29.50
C ILE A 52 3.85 5.90 30.10
N VAL A 53 4.00 6.29 31.37
CA VAL A 53 5.26 6.21 32.11
C VAL A 53 5.00 5.46 33.42
N PRO A 54 5.53 4.22 33.58
CA PRO A 54 5.38 3.47 34.82
C PRO A 54 6.25 4.07 35.93
N HIS A 55 5.74 4.06 37.16
CA HIS A 55 6.51 4.42 38.35
C HIS A 55 7.52 3.32 38.72
N ALA A 56 7.17 2.05 38.50
CA ALA A 56 8.03 0.90 38.74
C ALA A 56 8.20 0.05 37.46
N PRO A 57 9.09 0.43 36.53
CA PRO A 57 9.30 -0.31 35.28
C PRO A 57 9.78 -1.74 35.55
N THR A 58 9.09 -2.72 34.99
CA THR A 58 9.44 -4.15 35.07
C THR A 58 9.70 -4.76 33.69
N LEU A 59 10.62 -5.72 33.64
CA LEU A 59 10.94 -6.51 32.44
C LEU A 59 10.40 -7.94 32.51
N GLU A 60 9.52 -8.25 33.47
CA GLU A 60 8.96 -9.61 33.63
C GLU A 60 8.20 -10.11 32.41
N ALA A 61 7.39 -9.26 31.78
CA ALA A 61 6.67 -9.62 30.55
C ALA A 61 7.64 -9.98 29.41
N TYR A 62 8.72 -9.20 29.24
CA TYR A 62 9.77 -9.46 28.26
C TYR A 62 10.55 -10.75 28.56
N LYS A 63 10.97 -10.96 29.82
CA LYS A 63 11.58 -12.24 30.25
C LYS A 63 10.65 -13.41 29.95
N ARG A 64 9.34 -13.24 30.16
CA ARG A 64 8.35 -14.30 29.90
C ARG A 64 8.23 -14.61 28.42
N ILE A 65 8.12 -13.57 27.59
CA ILE A 65 8.08 -13.68 26.13
C ILE A 65 9.33 -14.40 25.59
N MET A 66 10.53 -13.97 26.01
CA MET A 66 11.80 -14.58 25.59
C MET A 66 11.98 -16.03 26.09
N SER A 67 11.37 -16.40 27.22
CA SER A 67 11.37 -17.79 27.72
C SER A 67 10.39 -18.72 26.98
N SER A 68 9.52 -18.19 26.12
CA SER A 68 8.53 -18.98 25.39
C SER A 68 9.13 -19.57 24.12
N SER A 69 9.27 -20.89 24.08
CA SER A 69 9.72 -21.61 22.88
C SER A 69 8.82 -21.35 21.67
N VAL A 70 7.51 -21.14 21.89
CA VAL A 70 6.54 -20.82 20.84
C VAL A 70 6.86 -19.47 20.20
N ILE A 71 7.09 -18.43 21.00
CA ILE A 71 7.39 -17.09 20.45
C ILE A 71 8.75 -17.10 19.76
N TRP A 72 9.76 -17.73 20.35
CA TRP A 72 11.09 -17.84 19.72
C TRP A 72 11.02 -18.56 18.37
N HIS A 73 10.29 -19.67 18.29
CA HIS A 73 10.14 -20.43 17.05
C HIS A 73 9.36 -19.63 15.99
N SER A 74 8.23 -19.01 16.36
CA SER A 74 7.46 -18.13 15.47
C SER A 74 8.23 -16.90 15.00
N PHE A 75 9.15 -16.36 15.83
CA PHE A 75 10.09 -15.31 15.41
C PHE A 75 11.04 -15.82 14.33
N VAL A 76 11.64 -17.00 14.51
CA VAL A 76 12.51 -17.64 13.49
C VAL A 76 11.75 -17.89 12.19
N VAL A 77 10.53 -18.44 12.25
CA VAL A 77 9.67 -18.63 11.07
C VAL A 77 9.39 -17.30 10.35
N SER A 78 9.16 -16.22 11.10
CA SER A 78 8.92 -14.88 10.53
C SER A 78 10.13 -14.33 9.82
N VAL A 79 11.32 -14.41 10.45
CA VAL A 79 12.60 -13.97 9.85
C VAL A 79 12.92 -14.78 8.60
N LEU A 80 12.72 -16.10 8.64
CA LEU A 80 12.89 -16.96 7.46
C LEU A 80 11.94 -16.54 6.33
N ARG A 81 10.64 -16.39 6.62
CA ARG A 81 9.65 -15.99 5.62
C ARG A 81 9.89 -14.59 5.06
N SER A 82 10.21 -13.61 5.90
CA SER A 82 10.50 -12.23 5.49
C SER A 82 11.86 -12.07 4.80
N THR A 83 12.68 -13.13 4.74
CA THR A 83 13.94 -13.13 4.00
C THR A 83 13.79 -13.94 2.70
N VAL A 84 13.33 -15.19 2.79
CA VAL A 84 13.18 -16.11 1.65
C VAL A 84 12.08 -15.65 0.71
N GLY A 85 10.91 -15.22 1.23
CA GLY A 85 9.78 -14.77 0.44
C GLY A 85 10.13 -13.59 -0.49
N PRO A 86 10.62 -12.46 0.04
CA PRO A 86 11.05 -11.33 -0.79
C PRO A 86 12.22 -11.64 -1.72
N LEU A 87 13.18 -12.47 -1.30
CA LEU A 87 14.35 -12.81 -2.13
C LEU A 87 13.94 -13.62 -3.37
N LEU A 88 13.11 -14.65 -3.19
CA LEU A 88 12.55 -15.42 -4.30
C LEU A 88 11.66 -14.54 -5.19
N THR A 89 10.78 -13.76 -4.55
CA THR A 89 9.85 -12.88 -5.26
C THR A 89 10.58 -11.87 -6.14
N LEU A 90 11.57 -11.16 -5.59
CA LEU A 90 12.40 -10.22 -6.35
C LEU A 90 13.17 -10.91 -7.49
N THR A 91 13.72 -12.10 -7.24
CA THR A 91 14.49 -12.84 -8.24
C THR A 91 13.63 -13.21 -9.44
N LEU A 92 12.47 -13.83 -9.23
CA LEU A 92 11.55 -14.21 -10.31
C LEU A 92 10.92 -13.00 -10.99
N THR A 93 10.53 -11.99 -10.20
CA THR A 93 9.96 -10.73 -10.70
C THR A 93 10.96 -10.00 -11.61
N ALA A 94 12.25 -9.95 -11.24
CA ALA A 94 13.27 -9.29 -12.04
C ALA A 94 13.66 -10.07 -13.32
N ILE A 95 13.72 -11.40 -13.25
CA ILE A 95 13.90 -12.26 -14.44
C ILE A 95 12.72 -12.07 -15.41
N GLY A 96 11.47 -12.16 -14.92
CA GLY A 96 10.28 -11.95 -15.73
C GLY A 96 10.22 -10.55 -16.35
N ALA A 97 10.54 -9.51 -15.56
CA ALA A 97 10.61 -8.14 -16.05
C ALA A 97 11.66 -7.93 -17.14
N TYR A 98 12.85 -8.54 -17.02
CA TYR A 98 13.89 -8.47 -18.06
C TYR A 98 13.45 -9.13 -19.36
N VAL A 99 12.88 -10.34 -19.29
CA VAL A 99 12.38 -11.05 -20.48
C VAL A 99 11.26 -10.25 -21.16
N LEU A 100 10.33 -9.68 -20.39
CA LEU A 100 9.19 -8.91 -20.92
C LEU A 100 9.54 -7.48 -21.37
N ALA A 101 10.72 -6.97 -21.00
CA ALA A 101 11.27 -5.73 -21.53
C ALA A 101 11.82 -5.89 -22.96
N GLN A 102 12.25 -7.10 -23.35
CA GLN A 102 12.77 -7.36 -24.69
C GLN A 102 11.67 -7.18 -25.75
N ARG A 103 11.80 -6.16 -26.59
CA ARG A 103 10.82 -5.83 -27.64
C ARG A 103 10.67 -6.95 -28.69
N THR A 104 11.70 -7.79 -28.84
CA THR A 104 11.79 -8.93 -29.77
C THR A 104 11.12 -10.21 -29.28
N LEU A 105 10.64 -10.26 -28.03
CA LEU A 105 10.01 -11.46 -27.46
C LEU A 105 8.71 -11.83 -28.21
N PRO A 106 8.63 -13.02 -28.85
CA PRO A 106 7.39 -13.46 -29.51
C PRO A 106 6.26 -13.62 -28.49
N GLY A 107 5.06 -13.15 -28.83
CA GLY A 107 3.90 -13.22 -27.95
C GLY A 107 3.91 -12.24 -26.76
N ARG A 108 4.88 -11.31 -26.66
CA ARG A 108 5.01 -10.32 -25.56
C ARG A 108 3.70 -9.64 -25.17
N GLY A 109 2.87 -9.24 -26.13
CA GLY A 109 1.56 -8.63 -25.87
C GLY A 109 0.58 -9.53 -25.11
N ILE A 110 0.60 -10.84 -25.39
CA ILE A 110 -0.27 -11.85 -24.74
C ILE A 110 0.18 -12.06 -23.29
N PHE A 111 1.49 -12.21 -23.05
CA PHE A 111 2.01 -12.34 -21.68
C PHE A 111 1.74 -11.08 -20.85
N LEU A 112 1.90 -9.89 -21.43
CA LEU A 112 1.55 -8.64 -20.75
C LEU A 112 0.05 -8.54 -20.47
N PHE A 113 -0.82 -8.95 -21.40
CA PHE A 113 -2.26 -9.00 -21.16
C PHE A 113 -2.61 -9.89 -19.95
N PHE A 114 -2.03 -11.09 -19.85
CA PHE A 114 -2.27 -11.97 -18.69
C PHE A 114 -1.76 -11.37 -17.37
N ILE A 115 -0.57 -10.74 -17.36
CA ILE A 115 -0.02 -10.09 -16.14
C ILE A 115 -0.82 -8.84 -15.74
N LEU A 116 -1.34 -8.08 -16.70
CA LEU A 116 -2.27 -6.98 -16.39
C LEU A 116 -3.61 -7.53 -15.89
N ALA A 117 -4.08 -8.65 -16.43
CA ALA A 117 -5.30 -9.30 -16.00
C ALA A 117 -5.23 -9.79 -14.55
N THR A 118 -4.09 -10.33 -14.07
CA THR A 118 -3.96 -10.73 -12.65
C THR A 118 -3.92 -9.57 -11.66
N ILE A 119 -3.59 -8.36 -12.12
CA ILE A 119 -3.64 -7.13 -11.30
C ILE A 119 -5.07 -6.58 -11.23
N LEU A 120 -5.81 -6.64 -12.35
CA LEU A 120 -7.17 -6.11 -12.47
C LEU A 120 -8.26 -7.09 -11.98
N PHE A 121 -8.02 -8.38 -12.14
CA PHE A 121 -8.92 -9.47 -11.79
C PHE A 121 -8.21 -10.45 -10.85
N ASN A 122 -8.83 -10.72 -9.70
CA ASN A 122 -8.35 -11.69 -8.73
C ASN A 122 -9.40 -12.80 -8.58
N GLY A 123 -8.96 -14.06 -8.51
CA GLY A 123 -9.87 -15.21 -8.32
C GLY A 123 -10.62 -15.21 -7.00
N GLY A 124 -10.17 -14.43 -6.01
CA GLY A 124 -10.73 -14.37 -4.68
C GLY A 124 -10.20 -15.48 -3.76
N LEU A 125 -10.49 -15.35 -2.47
CA LEU A 125 -9.96 -16.22 -1.42
C LEU A 125 -10.25 -17.71 -1.67
N ILE A 126 -11.51 -18.06 -1.97
CA ILE A 126 -11.92 -19.47 -2.07
C ILE A 126 -11.22 -20.19 -3.24
N PRO A 127 -11.20 -19.68 -4.48
CA PRO A 127 -10.44 -20.33 -5.55
C PRO A 127 -8.93 -20.38 -5.29
N THR A 128 -8.33 -19.35 -4.69
CA THR A 128 -6.90 -19.40 -4.33
C THR A 128 -6.63 -20.47 -3.27
N TYR A 129 -7.47 -20.60 -2.25
CA TYR A 129 -7.37 -21.67 -1.25
C TYR A 129 -7.44 -23.06 -1.90
N LEU A 130 -8.43 -23.29 -2.77
CA LEU A 130 -8.60 -24.58 -3.46
C LEU A 130 -7.37 -24.95 -4.32
N VAL A 131 -6.68 -23.98 -4.92
CA VAL A 131 -5.43 -24.22 -5.66
C VAL A 131 -4.28 -24.63 -4.72
N VAL A 132 -4.16 -24.00 -3.54
CA VAL A 132 -3.15 -24.36 -2.53
C VAL A 132 -3.41 -25.75 -1.93
N GLU A 133 -4.68 -26.10 -1.75
CA GLU A 133 -5.13 -27.44 -1.33
C GLU A 133 -4.83 -28.51 -2.39
N GLN A 134 -5.24 -28.28 -3.65
CA GLN A 134 -5.03 -29.23 -4.76
C GLN A 134 -3.55 -29.43 -5.12
N THR A 135 -2.68 -28.45 -4.82
CA THR A 135 -1.22 -28.59 -4.99
C THR A 135 -0.53 -29.27 -3.80
N GLY A 136 -1.27 -29.66 -2.76
CA GLY A 136 -0.72 -30.34 -1.58
C GLY A 136 0.18 -29.45 -0.71
N LEU A 137 0.03 -28.12 -0.80
CA LEU A 137 0.86 -27.15 -0.07
C LEU A 137 0.33 -26.82 1.32
N ILE A 138 -0.91 -27.18 1.64
CA ILE A 138 -1.52 -26.99 2.97
C ILE A 138 -0.64 -27.60 4.06
N ASP A 139 -0.54 -26.90 5.19
CA ASP A 139 0.30 -27.22 6.34
C ASP A 139 1.82 -27.24 6.06
N SER A 140 2.27 -26.56 5.00
CA SER A 140 3.68 -26.36 4.66
C SER A 140 4.10 -24.90 4.73
N PHE A 141 5.34 -24.64 5.14
CA PHE A 141 5.96 -23.29 5.09
C PHE A 141 5.85 -22.63 3.70
N TRP A 142 5.88 -23.44 2.64
CA TRP A 142 5.79 -22.98 1.25
C TRP A 142 4.41 -22.42 0.87
N SER A 143 3.32 -22.79 1.56
CA SER A 143 1.98 -22.20 1.35
C SER A 143 1.95 -20.68 1.58
N MET A 144 2.83 -20.18 2.45
CA MET A 144 2.93 -18.76 2.78
C MET A 144 3.83 -17.94 1.83
N ILE A 145 4.42 -18.58 0.82
CA ILE A 145 5.37 -17.98 -0.12
C ILE A 145 4.94 -18.22 -1.56
N LEU A 146 4.76 -19.47 -1.98
CA LEU A 146 4.54 -19.83 -3.38
C LEU A 146 3.33 -19.12 -4.03
N PRO A 147 2.17 -18.97 -3.38
CA PRO A 147 0.99 -18.31 -3.99
C PRO A 147 1.19 -16.82 -4.30
N ILE A 148 2.15 -16.17 -3.64
CA ILE A 148 2.46 -14.73 -3.78
C ILE A 148 3.89 -14.48 -4.29
N MET A 149 4.55 -15.51 -4.81
CA MET A 149 5.98 -15.48 -5.18
C MET A 149 6.30 -14.66 -6.45
N VAL A 150 5.29 -14.06 -7.11
CA VAL A 150 5.51 -13.14 -8.24
C VAL A 150 4.69 -11.87 -8.02
N ASP A 151 5.39 -10.78 -7.73
CA ASP A 151 4.79 -9.45 -7.63
C ASP A 151 4.50 -8.92 -9.04
N SER A 152 3.27 -9.13 -9.51
CA SER A 152 2.84 -8.71 -10.86
C SER A 152 2.95 -7.19 -11.05
N PHE A 153 2.75 -6.40 -10.00
CA PHE A 153 2.88 -4.94 -10.07
C PHE A 153 4.36 -4.52 -10.10
N GLY A 154 5.18 -5.08 -9.20
CA GLY A 154 6.63 -4.89 -9.18
C GLY A 154 7.29 -5.29 -10.50
N LEU A 155 6.81 -6.36 -11.15
CA LEU A 155 7.26 -6.81 -12.47
C LEU A 155 7.07 -5.71 -13.51
N LEU A 156 5.88 -5.11 -13.60
CA LEU A 156 5.60 -4.04 -14.55
C LEU A 156 6.45 -2.80 -14.28
N VAL A 157 6.65 -2.43 -13.02
CA VAL A 157 7.51 -1.29 -12.63
C VAL A 157 8.96 -1.53 -13.06
N ILE A 158 9.53 -2.71 -12.79
CA ILE A 158 10.90 -3.05 -13.20
C ILE A 158 11.01 -3.15 -14.72
N LYS A 159 10.03 -3.75 -15.40
CA LYS A 159 9.98 -3.82 -16.87
C LYS A 159 10.04 -2.42 -17.49
N ILE A 160 9.20 -1.50 -17.02
CA ILE A 160 9.17 -0.11 -17.50
C ILE A 160 10.51 0.58 -17.23
N PHE A 161 11.13 0.34 -16.07
CA PHE A 161 12.48 0.86 -15.79
C PHE A 161 13.52 0.35 -16.80
N ILE A 162 13.52 -0.96 -17.10
CA ILE A 162 14.46 -1.58 -18.06
C ILE A 162 14.24 -1.02 -19.47
N GLU A 163 12.98 -0.85 -19.90
CA GLU A 163 12.63 -0.28 -21.21
C GLU A 163 12.98 1.21 -21.38
N ASN A 164 13.28 1.92 -20.29
CA ASN A 164 13.75 3.31 -20.29
C ASN A 164 15.28 3.42 -20.15
N LEU A 165 16.02 2.30 -20.09
CA LEU A 165 17.48 2.33 -20.22
C LEU A 165 17.87 2.70 -21.66
N PRO A 166 18.94 3.49 -21.87
CA PRO A 166 19.38 3.83 -23.22
C PRO A 166 19.79 2.57 -24.01
N ASP A 167 19.18 2.35 -25.18
CA ASP A 167 19.38 1.15 -26.02
C ASP A 167 20.87 0.86 -26.26
N GLY A 168 21.68 1.90 -26.52
CA GLY A 168 23.12 1.78 -26.78
C GLY A 168 23.96 1.18 -25.64
N LEU A 169 23.48 1.20 -24.39
CA LEU A 169 24.12 0.47 -23.28
C LEU A 169 23.96 -1.05 -23.43
N THR A 170 22.80 -1.48 -23.94
CA THR A 170 22.49 -2.89 -24.15
C THR A 170 23.18 -3.42 -25.40
N GLU A 171 23.32 -2.58 -26.42
CA GLU A 171 23.96 -2.94 -27.67
C GLU A 171 25.50 -2.99 -27.54
N SER A 172 26.11 -2.04 -26.83
CA SER A 172 27.56 -2.10 -26.52
C SER A 172 27.91 -3.36 -25.73
N ALA A 173 27.12 -3.71 -24.72
CA ALA A 173 27.34 -4.92 -23.94
C ALA A 173 27.21 -6.21 -24.76
N ARG A 174 26.30 -6.25 -25.74
CA ARG A 174 26.18 -7.39 -26.67
C ARG A 174 27.36 -7.46 -27.65
N ILE A 175 27.89 -6.33 -28.09
CA ILE A 175 29.14 -6.26 -28.90
C ILE A 175 30.34 -6.78 -28.09
N ASP A 176 30.40 -6.47 -26.80
CA ASP A 176 31.40 -7.01 -25.85
C ASP A 176 31.17 -8.49 -25.50
N GLY A 177 30.22 -9.18 -26.14
CA GLY A 177 29.95 -10.61 -25.96
C GLY A 177 29.12 -10.97 -24.72
N ALA A 178 28.45 -10.01 -24.07
CA ALA A 178 27.62 -10.30 -22.91
C ALA A 178 26.32 -11.05 -23.30
N GLY A 179 26.27 -12.35 -22.97
CA GLY A 179 25.03 -13.13 -23.03
C GLY A 179 23.98 -12.67 -22.00
N ASP A 180 22.72 -13.05 -22.21
CA ASP A 180 21.57 -12.49 -21.46
C ASP A 180 21.64 -12.64 -19.93
N TRP A 181 22.22 -13.73 -19.41
CA TRP A 181 22.46 -13.87 -17.97
C TRP A 181 23.49 -12.86 -17.44
N SER A 182 24.60 -12.64 -18.16
CA SER A 182 25.58 -11.62 -17.82
C SER A 182 24.97 -10.21 -17.92
N MET A 183 24.16 -9.97 -18.96
CA MET A 183 23.44 -8.72 -19.15
C MET A 183 22.50 -8.41 -17.97
N LEU A 184 21.69 -9.40 -17.56
CA LEU A 184 20.81 -9.27 -16.41
C LEU A 184 21.59 -8.98 -15.11
N TRP A 185 22.48 -9.89 -14.70
CA TRP A 185 23.09 -9.85 -13.38
C TRP A 185 24.18 -8.78 -13.21
N ARG A 186 24.92 -8.44 -14.27
CA ARG A 186 26.06 -7.50 -14.18
C ARG A 186 25.72 -6.07 -14.62
N ILE A 187 24.68 -5.87 -15.42
CA ILE A 187 24.36 -4.55 -16.00
C ILE A 187 22.97 -4.10 -15.58
N VAL A 188 21.93 -4.88 -15.87
CA VAL A 188 20.54 -4.45 -15.65
C VAL A 188 20.19 -4.36 -14.16
N LEU A 189 20.47 -5.40 -13.36
CA LEU A 189 20.11 -5.41 -11.94
C LEU A 189 20.85 -4.33 -11.11
N PRO A 190 22.16 -4.06 -11.29
CA PRO A 190 22.82 -2.94 -10.61
C PRO A 190 22.23 -1.57 -10.95
N LEU A 191 21.77 -1.36 -12.19
CA LEU A 191 21.10 -0.12 -12.59
C LEU A 191 19.66 -0.04 -12.03
N ALA A 192 18.94 -1.15 -12.00
CA ALA A 192 17.61 -1.27 -11.43
C ALA A 192 17.60 -1.35 -9.89
N ALA A 193 18.76 -1.38 -9.23
CA ALA A 193 18.89 -1.52 -7.78
C ALA A 193 18.02 -0.55 -6.95
N PRO A 194 17.81 0.73 -7.32
CA PRO A 194 16.89 1.61 -6.58
C PRO A 194 15.42 1.17 -6.66
N ALA A 195 14.97 0.65 -7.80
CA ALA A 195 13.61 0.15 -7.98
C ALA A 195 13.41 -1.20 -7.27
N LEU A 196 14.41 -2.11 -7.40
CA LEU A 196 14.44 -3.39 -6.71
C LEU A 196 14.46 -3.22 -5.18
N ALA A 197 15.20 -2.25 -4.65
CA ALA A 197 15.22 -1.94 -3.22
C ALA A 197 13.86 -1.43 -2.72
N ALA A 198 13.15 -0.64 -3.54
CA ALA A 198 11.81 -0.15 -3.19
C ALA A 198 10.77 -1.28 -3.15
N ILE A 199 10.72 -2.11 -4.21
CA ILE A 199 9.81 -3.26 -4.30
C ILE A 199 10.15 -4.31 -3.22
N GLY A 200 11.45 -4.55 -3.00
CA GLY A 200 11.96 -5.49 -2.00
C GLY A 200 11.58 -5.10 -0.58
N LEU A 201 11.59 -3.80 -0.27
CA LEU A 201 11.04 -3.30 0.99
C LEU A 201 9.56 -3.67 1.11
N PHE A 202 8.71 -3.26 0.16
CA PHE A 202 7.27 -3.47 0.29
C PHE A 202 6.94 -4.96 0.46
N ASN A 203 7.63 -5.84 -0.25
CA ASN A 203 7.52 -7.28 -0.08
C ASN A 203 8.02 -7.75 1.30
N LEU A 204 9.17 -7.28 1.80
CA LEU A 204 9.67 -7.63 3.14
C LEU A 204 8.70 -7.23 4.25
N VAL A 205 8.16 -6.02 4.20
CA VAL A 205 7.17 -5.53 5.18
C VAL A 205 5.85 -6.28 5.05
N ALA A 206 5.40 -6.62 3.84
CA ALA A 206 4.22 -7.44 3.64
C ALA A 206 4.38 -8.84 4.26
N HIS A 207 5.47 -9.55 3.94
CA HIS A 207 5.77 -10.86 4.53
C HIS A 207 5.96 -10.80 6.05
N TRP A 208 6.56 -9.73 6.60
CA TRP A 208 6.70 -9.54 8.05
C TRP A 208 5.37 -9.31 8.76
N ASN A 209 4.39 -8.66 8.12
CA ASN A 209 3.10 -8.30 8.72
C ASN A 209 1.97 -9.30 8.43
N SER A 210 2.17 -10.25 7.50
CA SER A 210 1.11 -11.17 7.08
C SER A 210 0.89 -12.31 8.07
N TRP A 211 -0.34 -12.38 8.58
CA TRP A 211 -0.88 -13.45 9.44
C TRP A 211 -2.02 -14.23 8.79
N PHE A 212 -2.67 -13.66 7.76
CA PHE A 212 -3.93 -14.17 7.22
C PHE A 212 -3.73 -15.42 6.36
N ASP A 213 -2.64 -15.49 5.60
CA ASP A 213 -2.26 -16.69 4.85
C ASP A 213 -1.89 -17.85 5.77
N ALA A 214 -1.19 -17.57 6.88
CA ALA A 214 -0.94 -18.57 7.92
C ALA A 214 -2.23 -19.07 8.59
N LEU A 215 -3.22 -18.19 8.81
CA LEU A 215 -4.54 -18.57 9.32
C LEU A 215 -5.32 -19.45 8.33
N LEU A 216 -5.15 -19.24 7.02
CA LEU A 216 -5.84 -20.03 5.99
C LEU A 216 -5.17 -21.38 5.73
N TYR A 217 -3.84 -21.44 5.70
CA TYR A 217 -3.12 -22.59 5.16
C TYR A 217 -2.42 -23.48 6.19
N LEU A 218 -2.29 -23.07 7.45
CA LEU A 218 -1.52 -23.80 8.46
C LEU A 218 -2.38 -24.31 9.64
N ASN A 219 -2.23 -25.59 9.94
CA ASN A 219 -2.81 -26.26 11.10
C ASN A 219 -1.76 -26.45 12.20
N ASP A 220 -0.52 -26.77 11.84
CA ASP A 220 0.59 -26.88 12.79
C ASP A 220 1.01 -25.48 13.29
N LYS A 221 0.90 -25.34 14.61
CA LYS A 221 1.30 -24.14 15.36
C LYS A 221 2.82 -23.91 15.37
N SER A 222 3.63 -24.92 15.03
CA SER A 222 5.07 -24.74 14.85
C SER A 222 5.37 -23.78 13.69
N LEU A 223 4.64 -23.92 12.57
CA LEU A 223 4.82 -23.12 11.37
C LEU A 223 4.21 -21.71 11.46
N TYR A 224 3.62 -21.33 12.60
CA TYR A 224 2.96 -20.04 12.72
C TYR A 224 3.98 -18.88 12.76
N PRO A 225 3.86 -17.87 11.88
CA PRO A 225 4.64 -16.64 12.00
C PRO A 225 4.19 -15.85 13.24
N LEU A 226 5.09 -14.98 13.71
CA LEU A 226 4.93 -14.13 14.89
C LEU A 226 3.63 -13.34 14.84
N GLN A 227 3.26 -12.78 13.68
CA GLN A 227 2.02 -12.02 13.54
C GLN A 227 0.75 -12.86 13.76
N MET A 228 0.76 -14.14 13.38
CA MET A 228 -0.35 -15.05 13.63
C MET A 228 -0.43 -15.39 15.13
N VAL A 229 0.71 -15.57 15.79
CA VAL A 229 0.77 -15.73 17.26
C VAL A 229 0.30 -14.47 17.99
N LEU A 230 0.75 -13.28 17.59
CA LEU A 230 0.32 -11.99 18.13
C LEU A 230 -1.17 -11.76 17.90
N LYS A 231 -1.68 -11.99 16.69
CA LYS A 231 -3.11 -11.92 16.38
C LYS A 231 -3.91 -12.82 17.30
N ASN A 232 -3.45 -14.05 17.56
CA ASN A 232 -4.14 -14.95 18.48
C ASN A 232 -4.11 -14.43 19.92
N MET A 233 -2.98 -13.91 20.42
CA MET A 233 -2.91 -13.26 21.75
C MET A 233 -3.84 -12.04 21.89
N LEU A 234 -4.01 -11.27 20.81
CA LEU A 234 -4.85 -10.07 20.79
C LEU A 234 -6.34 -10.35 20.54
N THR A 235 -6.70 -11.48 19.92
CA THR A 235 -8.11 -11.81 19.62
C THR A 235 -8.78 -12.62 20.75
N ILE A 236 -8.01 -13.24 21.64
CA ILE A 236 -8.54 -14.02 22.77
C ILE A 236 -8.93 -13.08 23.92
N ASP A 237 -10.06 -12.41 23.76
CA ASP A 237 -10.72 -11.60 24.80
C ASP A 237 -11.96 -12.29 25.41
N SER A 238 -12.38 -13.44 24.87
CA SER A 238 -13.72 -13.99 25.12
C SER A 238 -13.81 -15.31 25.87
N VAL A 239 -12.73 -16.11 25.95
CA VAL A 239 -12.75 -17.45 26.57
C VAL A 239 -11.48 -17.69 27.39
N SER A 240 -11.54 -17.29 28.67
CA SER A 240 -10.57 -17.60 29.75
C SER A 240 -9.09 -17.29 29.45
N GLY A 241 -8.50 -16.40 30.28
CA GLY A 241 -7.06 -16.11 30.25
C GLY A 241 -6.15 -17.33 30.45
N ASP A 242 -6.71 -18.46 30.91
CA ASP A 242 -6.09 -19.77 30.97
C ASP A 242 -5.53 -20.26 29.62
N SER A 243 -6.11 -19.87 28.48
CA SER A 243 -5.61 -20.27 27.16
C SER A 243 -4.27 -19.60 26.81
N MET A 244 -4.15 -18.29 27.05
CA MET A 244 -2.88 -17.56 26.91
C MET A 244 -1.87 -17.93 28.02
N ASN A 245 -2.36 -18.16 29.24
CA ASN A 245 -1.53 -18.67 30.34
C ASN A 245 -1.03 -20.09 30.07
N ALA A 246 -1.78 -20.96 29.40
CA ALA A 246 -1.32 -22.29 28.99
C ALA A 246 -0.29 -22.20 27.84
N MET A 247 -0.55 -21.37 26.82
CA MET A 247 0.36 -21.14 25.69
C MET A 247 1.71 -20.58 26.14
N LEU A 248 1.71 -19.68 27.13
CA LEU A 248 2.92 -19.08 27.70
C LEU A 248 3.38 -19.75 29.02
N LYS A 249 2.67 -20.77 29.50
CA LYS A 249 2.87 -21.45 30.82
C LYS A 249 2.90 -20.49 32.04
N THR A 250 2.21 -19.35 31.99
CA THR A 250 2.38 -18.21 32.92
C THR A 250 1.61 -18.36 34.24
N SER A 251 2.25 -17.96 35.35
CA SER A 251 1.63 -17.80 36.67
C SER A 251 0.83 -16.49 36.78
N GLN A 252 -0.20 -16.43 37.63
CA GLN A 252 -1.15 -15.30 37.73
C GLN A 252 -0.55 -13.92 38.11
N SER A 253 0.75 -13.80 38.37
CA SER A 253 1.42 -12.54 38.76
C SER A 253 1.48 -11.52 37.62
N ILE A 254 1.64 -11.95 36.37
CA ILE A 254 1.73 -11.04 35.20
C ILE A 254 0.33 -10.79 34.62
N SER A 255 0.04 -9.54 34.22
CA SER A 255 -1.20 -9.21 33.51
C SER A 255 -1.16 -9.69 32.06
N THR A 256 -2.27 -10.24 31.58
CA THR A 256 -2.50 -10.58 30.17
C THR A 256 -2.32 -9.36 29.26
N GLU A 257 -2.75 -8.17 29.71
CA GLU A 257 -2.61 -6.92 28.94
C GLU A 257 -1.15 -6.47 28.83
N THR A 258 -0.38 -6.52 29.92
CA THR A 258 1.08 -6.24 29.88
C THR A 258 1.79 -7.19 28.92
N LEU A 259 1.41 -8.48 28.89
CA LEU A 259 1.96 -9.46 27.95
C LEU A 259 1.58 -9.17 26.50
N LYS A 260 0.31 -8.83 26.21
CA LYS A 260 -0.13 -8.41 24.86
C LYS A 260 0.69 -7.21 24.37
N MET A 261 0.82 -6.17 25.19
CA MET A 261 1.57 -4.95 24.83
C MET A 261 3.07 -5.23 24.63
N ALA A 262 3.70 -6.01 25.53
CA ALA A 262 5.11 -6.39 25.38
C ALA A 262 5.34 -7.25 24.11
N ALA A 263 4.41 -8.12 23.75
CA ALA A 263 4.50 -8.93 22.54
C ALA A 263 4.39 -8.06 21.26
N VAL A 264 3.52 -7.03 21.27
CA VAL A 264 3.46 -6.02 20.19
C VAL A 264 4.79 -5.25 20.06
N VAL A 265 5.40 -4.82 21.17
CA VAL A 265 6.74 -4.16 21.13
C VAL A 265 7.77 -5.08 20.47
N VAL A 266 7.82 -6.36 20.85
CA VAL A 266 8.75 -7.35 20.26
C VAL A 266 8.50 -7.55 18.76
N GLY A 267 7.23 -7.52 18.30
CA GLY A 267 6.90 -7.59 16.87
C GLY A 267 7.29 -6.36 16.04
N ILE A 268 7.39 -5.18 16.67
CA ILE A 268 7.75 -3.91 16.02
C ILE A 268 9.27 -3.71 15.92
N ILE A 269 10.05 -4.18 16.91
CA ILE A 269 11.51 -3.98 16.98
C ILE A 269 12.24 -4.31 15.66
N PRO A 270 12.04 -5.47 15.01
CA PRO A 270 12.78 -5.79 13.77
C PRO A 270 12.48 -4.83 12.62
N VAL A 271 11.24 -4.34 12.51
CA VAL A 271 10.86 -3.34 11.48
C VAL A 271 11.58 -2.01 11.74
N LEU A 272 11.66 -1.58 13.01
CA LEU A 272 12.41 -0.38 13.40
C LEU A 272 13.91 -0.52 13.14
N CYS A 273 14.51 -1.71 13.37
CA CYS A 273 15.92 -1.97 13.05
C CYS A 273 16.21 -1.91 11.54
N VAL A 274 15.27 -2.33 10.70
CA VAL A 274 15.41 -2.25 9.24
C VAL A 274 15.20 -0.80 8.74
N TYR A 275 14.34 -0.01 9.39
CA TYR A 275 13.93 1.33 8.94
C TYR A 275 15.05 2.31 8.52
N PRO A 276 16.17 2.48 9.28
CA PRO A 276 17.28 3.35 8.86
C PRO A 276 17.91 2.94 7.53
N PHE A 277 17.98 1.63 7.25
CA PHE A 277 18.49 1.13 5.97
C PHE A 277 17.54 1.50 4.83
N LEU A 278 16.22 1.46 5.07
CA LEU A 278 15.19 1.83 4.09
C LEU A 278 15.29 3.32 3.74
N GLN A 279 15.30 4.18 4.76
CA GLN A 279 15.38 5.62 4.59
C GLN A 279 16.61 6.02 3.76
N LYS A 280 17.77 5.36 3.98
CA LYS A 280 19.01 5.58 3.21
C LYS A 280 18.88 5.27 1.72
N HIS A 281 18.10 4.27 1.33
CA HIS A 281 17.89 3.90 -0.07
C HIS A 281 16.82 4.77 -0.75
N PHE A 282 15.68 4.98 -0.08
CA PHE A 282 14.59 5.82 -0.62
C PHE A 282 15.00 7.28 -0.78
N ALA A 283 15.71 7.87 0.21
CA ALA A 283 16.21 9.23 0.11
C ALA A 283 17.07 9.43 -1.15
N LYS A 284 18.03 8.52 -1.40
CA LYS A 284 18.89 8.59 -2.60
C LYS A 284 18.09 8.53 -3.90
N GLY A 285 17.10 7.64 -3.99
CA GLY A 285 16.24 7.51 -5.17
C GLY A 285 15.44 8.78 -5.47
N MET A 286 14.74 9.33 -4.45
CA MET A 286 13.92 10.54 -4.61
C MET A 286 14.75 11.77 -5.00
N TYR A 287 15.92 11.97 -4.37
CA TYR A 287 16.76 13.11 -4.71
C TYR A 287 17.32 12.99 -6.13
N MET A 288 17.82 11.82 -6.57
CA MET A 288 18.37 11.64 -7.92
C MET A 288 17.37 11.93 -9.05
N GLY A 289 16.10 11.60 -8.87
CA GLY A 289 15.05 11.93 -9.85
C GLY A 289 14.88 13.44 -10.07
N SER A 290 14.87 14.21 -8.98
CA SER A 290 14.72 15.67 -9.06
C SER A 290 15.96 16.40 -9.59
N VAL A 291 17.18 15.96 -9.23
CA VAL A 291 18.39 16.68 -9.69
C VAL A 291 18.64 16.48 -11.18
N LYS A 292 18.28 15.35 -11.79
CA LYS A 292 18.46 15.15 -13.25
C LYS A 292 17.62 16.14 -14.06
N GLY A 293 16.35 16.34 -13.71
CA GLY A 293 15.48 17.33 -14.35
C GLY A 293 16.05 18.75 -14.23
N LEU A 294 16.44 19.17 -13.02
CA LEU A 294 17.00 20.50 -12.79
C LEU A 294 18.37 20.69 -13.47
N ARG A 295 19.24 19.68 -13.49
CA ARG A 295 20.55 19.75 -14.14
C ARG A 295 20.44 19.77 -15.66
N HIS A 296 19.47 19.06 -16.24
CA HIS A 296 19.15 19.15 -17.67
C HIS A 296 18.58 20.54 -18.02
N LEU A 297 17.67 21.09 -17.19
CA LEU A 297 17.16 22.45 -17.36
C LEU A 297 18.28 23.51 -17.25
N LEU A 298 19.19 23.35 -16.29
CA LEU A 298 20.34 24.25 -16.09
C LEU A 298 21.40 24.12 -17.19
N LEU A 299 21.56 22.94 -17.80
CA LEU A 299 22.42 22.75 -18.96
C LEU A 299 21.79 23.35 -20.22
N LEU A 300 20.49 23.18 -20.44
CA LEU A 300 19.75 23.87 -21.50
C LEU A 300 19.72 25.40 -21.31
N SER A 301 19.68 25.88 -20.07
CA SER A 301 19.75 27.30 -19.74
C SER A 301 21.15 27.91 -19.83
N LYS A 302 22.22 27.08 -19.89
CA LYS A 302 23.61 27.54 -20.01
C LYS A 302 24.24 27.26 -21.38
N GLY A 303 23.74 26.25 -22.10
CA GLY A 303 24.04 26.02 -23.51
C GLY A 303 23.24 26.98 -24.36
N GLY A 304 23.83 28.14 -24.68
CA GLY A 304 23.23 29.16 -25.53
C GLY A 304 23.02 28.71 -26.97
N ILE A 305 21.98 27.91 -27.22
CA ILE A 305 21.45 27.67 -28.56
C ILE A 305 20.53 28.85 -28.90
N PRO A 306 20.81 29.65 -29.96
CA PRO A 306 19.90 30.70 -30.38
C PRO A 306 18.62 30.06 -30.93
N VAL A 307 17.54 30.09 -30.14
CA VAL A 307 16.20 29.71 -30.61
C VAL A 307 15.78 30.73 -31.65
N LYS A 308 15.96 30.37 -32.92
CA LYS A 308 15.44 31.10 -34.07
C LYS A 308 13.92 31.18 -33.89
N LYS A 309 13.37 32.38 -33.72
CA LYS A 309 11.92 32.59 -33.65
C LYS A 309 11.29 32.32 -35.01
N GLU A 310 11.04 31.06 -35.29
CA GLU A 310 10.24 30.65 -36.44
C GLU A 310 8.78 31.00 -36.17
N ASN A 311 8.19 31.77 -37.09
CA ASN A 311 6.92 32.46 -36.86
C ASN A 311 5.74 31.50 -37.11
N VAL A 312 5.63 30.46 -36.28
CA VAL A 312 4.56 29.45 -36.37
C VAL A 312 3.23 30.08 -35.93
N THR A 313 2.43 30.51 -36.90
CA THR A 313 1.03 30.85 -36.66
C THR A 313 0.25 29.58 -36.28
N PRO A 314 -0.40 29.53 -35.10
CA PRO A 314 -1.18 28.36 -34.72
C PRO A 314 -2.41 28.18 -35.65
N PRO A 315 -2.88 26.93 -35.87
CA PRO A 315 -3.93 26.61 -36.85
C PRO A 315 -5.36 26.97 -36.40
N TRP A 316 -5.53 27.69 -35.28
CA TRP A 316 -6.83 28.15 -34.79
C TRP A 316 -6.96 29.68 -34.90
N PRO A 317 -8.17 30.20 -35.24
CA PRO A 317 -8.40 31.63 -35.31
C PRO A 317 -8.15 32.29 -33.95
N ARG A 318 -7.48 33.45 -33.95
CA ARG A 318 -7.26 34.22 -32.72
C ARG A 318 -8.60 34.73 -32.19
N PRO A 319 -8.88 34.65 -30.87
CA PRO A 319 -10.04 35.32 -30.31
C PRO A 319 -9.95 36.83 -30.59
N SER A 320 -11.06 37.43 -31.02
CA SER A 320 -11.13 38.87 -31.28
C SER A 320 -10.78 39.66 -30.03
N PRO A 321 -10.06 40.79 -30.14
CA PRO A 321 -9.72 41.60 -28.97
C PRO A 321 -10.99 42.05 -28.25
N LEU A 322 -11.03 41.77 -26.94
CA LEU A 322 -12.15 42.13 -26.08
C LEU A 322 -12.35 43.65 -26.08
N VAL A 323 -13.61 44.08 -26.22
CA VAL A 323 -14.01 45.49 -26.16
C VAL A 323 -13.58 46.09 -24.81
N PRO A 324 -12.97 47.29 -24.77
CA PRO A 324 -12.59 47.93 -23.51
C PRO A 324 -13.82 48.19 -22.63
N CYS A 325 -13.78 47.71 -21.38
CA CYS A 325 -14.80 48.01 -20.38
C CYS A 325 -14.84 49.52 -20.05
N LEU A 326 -16.04 50.00 -19.72
CA LEU A 326 -16.41 51.40 -19.57
C LEU A 326 -15.50 52.19 -18.61
N ALA A 327 -15.17 53.43 -19.01
CA ALA A 327 -14.95 54.53 -18.08
C ALA A 327 -16.31 55.18 -17.70
N PRO A 328 -16.49 55.71 -16.48
CA PRO A 328 -17.77 56.25 -16.03
C PRO A 328 -17.96 57.73 -16.40
N ALA A 329 -19.19 58.10 -16.81
CA ALA A 329 -19.67 59.47 -16.99
C ALA A 329 -21.19 59.53 -16.67
N PRO A 330 -21.77 60.71 -16.37
CA PRO A 330 -22.72 60.81 -15.25
C PRO A 330 -24.21 60.83 -15.63
N ALA A 331 -25.05 60.94 -14.60
CA ALA A 331 -26.51 60.83 -14.67
C ALA A 331 -27.23 62.06 -15.25
N THR A 332 -28.25 61.78 -16.08
CA THR A 332 -29.46 62.58 -16.41
C THR A 332 -30.40 61.59 -17.12
N GLU A 333 -31.46 61.08 -16.50
CA GLU A 333 -32.80 61.67 -16.29
C GLU A 333 -33.77 61.52 -17.49
N THR A 334 -35.07 61.37 -17.18
CA THR A 334 -36.27 61.28 -18.06
C THR A 334 -36.62 59.96 -18.80
N ALA A 335 -37.70 59.33 -18.29
CA ALA A 335 -38.93 58.92 -18.98
C ALA A 335 -38.85 58.19 -20.35
N THR A 336 -39.50 57.04 -20.60
CA THR A 336 -40.93 56.73 -20.37
C THR A 336 -41.20 55.21 -20.51
N ARG A 337 -42.35 54.74 -20.02
CA ARG A 337 -42.98 53.44 -20.35
C ARG A 337 -44.17 53.72 -21.29
N PRO A 338 -44.61 52.80 -22.18
CA PRO A 338 -45.64 51.85 -21.73
C PRO A 338 -45.70 50.45 -22.40
N SER A 339 -46.58 49.64 -21.82
CA SER A 339 -47.04 48.28 -22.15
C SER A 339 -47.71 48.04 -23.52
N LYS A 340 -47.81 46.76 -23.96
CA LYS A 340 -49.09 45.98 -23.95
C LYS A 340 -49.02 44.54 -24.52
N HIS A 341 -49.70 43.61 -23.84
CA HIS A 341 -50.43 42.40 -24.35
C HIS A 341 -49.67 41.31 -25.16
N ARG A 342 -50.08 40.02 -25.24
CA ARG A 342 -51.21 39.22 -24.71
C ARG A 342 -50.80 37.71 -24.68
N ARG A 343 -51.41 36.92 -23.79
CA ARG A 343 -51.61 35.43 -23.86
C ARG A 343 -53.14 35.19 -24.01
N PRO A 344 -53.74 33.97 -24.22
CA PRO A 344 -53.31 32.62 -23.79
C PRO A 344 -53.75 31.40 -24.69
N ALA A 345 -53.73 30.17 -24.09
CA ALA A 345 -54.48 28.93 -24.44
C ALA A 345 -54.06 28.11 -25.70
N ALA A 346 -54.21 26.77 -25.78
CA ALA A 346 -54.44 25.69 -24.78
C ALA A 346 -54.08 24.28 -25.35
N ARG A 347 -53.91 23.27 -24.46
CA ARG A 347 -53.99 21.80 -24.74
C ARG A 347 -55.38 21.28 -24.29
N PRO A 348 -55.96 20.15 -24.78
CA PRO A 348 -55.73 18.79 -24.20
C PRO A 348 -55.87 17.60 -25.23
N PRO A 349 -56.42 16.39 -24.93
CA PRO A 349 -55.68 15.16 -24.53
C PRO A 349 -56.02 13.90 -25.39
N PRO A 350 -55.58 12.66 -25.06
CA PRO A 350 -55.77 11.44 -25.89
C PRO A 350 -56.80 10.40 -25.36
N PRO A 351 -57.20 9.41 -26.18
CA PRO A 351 -57.79 8.12 -25.78
C PRO A 351 -56.99 6.89 -26.33
N ALA A 352 -57.30 5.60 -26.11
CA ALA A 352 -57.75 4.81 -24.95
C ALA A 352 -57.63 3.28 -25.32
N GLN A 353 -57.48 2.35 -24.37
CA GLN A 353 -57.40 0.87 -24.60
C GLN A 353 -58.82 0.22 -24.73
N PRO A 354 -59.01 -1.10 -25.06
CA PRO A 354 -58.94 -2.17 -24.02
C PRO A 354 -58.72 -3.66 -24.47
N GLY A 355 -58.44 -4.56 -23.48
CA GLY A 355 -58.69 -6.02 -23.51
C GLY A 355 -57.46 -6.94 -23.72
N LYS A 356 -57.26 -8.07 -23.02
CA LYS A 356 -58.16 -8.98 -22.25
C LYS A 356 -57.60 -9.39 -20.86
N ARG A 357 -58.47 -10.02 -20.04
CA ARG A 357 -58.28 -10.42 -18.62
C ARG A 357 -57.75 -11.85 -18.41
N ALA A 358 -57.11 -12.06 -17.23
CA ALA A 358 -57.27 -13.14 -16.20
C ALA A 358 -57.31 -14.64 -16.62
N SER A 359 -56.98 -15.65 -15.81
CA SER A 359 -56.62 -15.79 -14.36
C SER A 359 -55.49 -16.87 -14.20
N SER A 360 -55.15 -17.53 -13.07
CA SER A 360 -55.64 -17.61 -11.67
C SER A 360 -54.55 -18.18 -10.71
N ARG A 361 -54.71 -17.96 -9.40
CA ARG A 361 -54.18 -18.77 -8.26
C ARG A 361 -55.35 -19.66 -7.71
N PRO A 362 -55.27 -20.49 -6.63
CA PRO A 362 -54.22 -20.67 -5.60
C PRO A 362 -53.96 -22.12 -5.08
N GLY A 363 -53.10 -22.23 -4.04
CA GLY A 363 -53.05 -23.33 -3.05
C GLY A 363 -51.98 -24.40 -3.28
N ALA A 364 -51.41 -25.12 -2.30
CA ALA A 364 -51.26 -25.03 -0.83
C ALA A 364 -50.67 -26.40 -0.36
N MET A 365 -50.18 -26.48 0.88
CA MET A 365 -49.97 -27.70 1.71
C MET A 365 -48.66 -28.54 1.65
N ARG A 366 -48.04 -28.63 2.85
CA ARG A 366 -47.55 -29.82 3.62
C ARG A 366 -46.19 -30.52 3.37
N GLU A 367 -45.39 -30.48 4.45
CA GLU A 367 -44.73 -31.61 5.18
C GLU A 367 -43.89 -32.70 4.47
N ARG A 368 -42.60 -32.76 4.82
CA ARG A 368 -41.88 -33.88 5.50
C ARG A 368 -40.41 -33.46 5.73
N ARG A 369 -39.80 -33.47 6.93
CA ARG A 369 -39.36 -34.62 7.75
C ARG A 369 -38.82 -35.82 6.94
N SER A 370 -37.49 -35.97 6.84
CA SER A 370 -36.73 -36.91 7.69
C SER A 370 -35.31 -37.24 7.16
N ARG A 371 -34.34 -37.38 8.09
CA ARG A 371 -33.08 -38.18 7.97
C ARG A 371 -32.03 -37.65 6.96
N SER A 372 -30.73 -37.82 7.17
CA SER A 372 -29.98 -38.55 8.22
C SER A 372 -28.86 -37.69 8.80
#